data_AF-A0A8H9JFV4-F1
#
_entry.id   AF-A0A8H9JFV4-F1
#
_cell.length_a   1.000
_cell.length_b   1.000
_cell.length_c   1.000
_cell.angle_alpha   90.00
_cell.angle_beta   90.00
_cell.angle_gamma   90.00
#
_symmetry.space_group_name_H-M   'P 1'
#
loop_
_entity.id
_entity.type
_entity.pdbx_description
1 polymer ?
#
loop_
_entity_poly.entity_id
_entity_poly.type
_entity_poly.pdbx_seq_one_letter_code
_entity_poly.pdbx_strand_id
1 'polypeptide(L)'
;MKKSRFSEEQIVRILQDGARGDRTVEAVCREHGVSANTYYIWKRKFAGMETDDVKKLRELERENSQLKRLLAEKEMENDAMRALFRKNGLALPNGARERSF
;
A
#
# COMPACT_ATOMS: atom_id res chain seq x y z
N MET A 1 4.07 7.87 10.16
CA MET A 1 4.63 9.13 9.60
C MET A 1 3.51 10.15 9.51
N LYS A 2 3.73 11.42 9.91
CA LYS A 2 2.76 12.49 9.60
C LYS A 2 2.52 12.49 8.08
N LYS A 3 1.28 12.77 7.67
CA LYS A 3 0.89 12.84 6.25
C LYS A 3 1.80 13.86 5.56
N SER A 4 2.60 13.41 4.60
CA SER A 4 3.47 14.29 3.82
C SER A 4 2.60 15.25 3.00
N ARG A 5 3.06 16.51 2.85
CA ARG A 5 2.47 17.47 1.89
C ARG A 5 2.63 17.00 0.45
N PHE A 6 3.65 16.18 0.20
CA PHE A 6 3.98 15.63 -1.11
C PHE A 6 3.45 14.20 -1.24
N SER A 7 2.85 13.89 -2.38
CA SER A 7 2.52 12.52 -2.77
C SER A 7 3.80 11.71 -3.02
N GLU A 8 3.73 10.38 -2.94
CA GLU A 8 4.90 9.53 -3.18
C GLU A 8 5.41 9.68 -4.62
N GLU A 9 4.51 9.87 -5.58
CA GLU A 9 4.86 10.13 -6.98
C GLU A 9 5.56 11.50 -7.15
N GLN A 10 5.15 12.53 -6.38
CA GLN A 10 5.87 13.81 -6.34
C GLN A 10 7.26 13.67 -5.73
N ILE A 11 7.39 12.87 -4.66
CA ILE A 11 8.67 12.61 -4.01
C ILE A 11 9.64 11.96 -5.00
N VAL A 12 9.21 10.92 -5.72
CA VAL A 12 10.06 10.25 -6.72
C VAL A 12 10.47 11.20 -7.84
N ARG A 13 9.57 12.04 -8.36
CA ARG A 13 9.95 13.05 -9.36
C ARG A 13 11.04 14.00 -8.86
N ILE A 14 10.93 14.49 -7.63
CA ILE A 14 11.94 15.38 -7.02
C ILE A 14 13.30 14.65 -6.88
N LEU A 15 13.28 13.37 -6.50
CA LEU A 15 14.50 12.56 -6.41
C LEU A 15 15.14 12.31 -7.78
N GLN A 16 14.33 12.07 -8.81
CA GLN A 16 14.81 11.90 -10.18
C GLN A 16 15.46 13.18 -10.71
N ASP A 17 14.85 14.33 -10.45
CA ASP A 17 15.40 15.64 -10.81
C ASP A 17 16.78 15.87 -10.19
N GLY A 18 16.98 15.52 -8.91
CA GLY A 18 18.29 15.60 -8.27
C GLY A 18 19.27 14.47 -8.66
N ALA A 19 18.79 13.39 -9.28
CA ALA A 19 19.63 12.29 -9.76
C ALA A 19 20.17 12.51 -11.18
N ARG A 20 19.52 13.37 -11.99
CA ARG A 20 19.96 13.73 -13.35
C ARG A 20 21.33 14.41 -13.38
N GLY A 21 21.73 15.07 -12.29
CA GLY A 21 23.06 15.67 -12.13
C GLY A 21 23.25 17.00 -12.88
N ASP A 22 22.18 17.55 -13.48
CA ASP A 22 22.12 18.86 -14.12
C ASP A 22 22.04 20.02 -13.10
N ARG A 23 21.48 19.75 -11.92
CA ARG A 23 21.32 20.70 -10.81
C ARG A 23 21.86 20.12 -9.50
N THR A 24 22.30 20.99 -8.58
CA THR A 24 22.67 20.55 -7.23
C THR A 24 21.43 20.18 -6.42
N VAL A 25 21.59 19.31 -5.42
CA VAL A 25 20.49 18.91 -4.52
C VAL A 25 19.90 20.13 -3.82
N GLU A 26 20.71 21.12 -3.47
CA GLU A 26 20.27 22.37 -2.83
C GLU A 26 19.38 23.21 -3.74
N ALA A 27 19.67 23.25 -5.05
CA ALA A 27 18.86 23.96 -6.03
C ALA A 27 17.48 23.29 -6.19
N VAL A 28 17.47 21.96 -6.36
CA VAL A 28 16.24 21.15 -6.43
C VAL A 28 15.40 21.30 -5.16
N CYS A 29 16.04 21.24 -3.99
CA CYS A 29 15.39 21.44 -2.71
C CYS A 29 14.72 22.83 -2.60
N ARG A 30 15.43 23.89 -3.03
CA ARG A 30 14.91 25.26 -3.01
C ARG A 30 13.70 25.42 -3.94
N GLU A 31 13.77 24.87 -5.14
CA GLU A 31 12.71 24.93 -6.14
C GLU A 31 11.41 24.26 -5.66
N HIS A 32 11.52 23.09 -5.02
CA HIS A 32 10.35 22.36 -4.53
C HIS A 32 9.92 22.75 -3.11
N GLY A 33 10.65 23.64 -2.44
CA GLY A 33 10.39 24.02 -1.05
C GLY A 33 10.55 22.83 -0.09
N VAL A 34 11.62 22.06 -0.27
CA VAL A 34 11.97 20.87 0.51
C VAL A 34 13.32 21.10 1.19
N SER A 35 13.51 20.60 2.41
CA SER A 35 14.82 20.67 3.06
C SER A 35 15.75 19.57 2.52
N ALA A 36 17.06 19.82 2.45
CA ALA A 36 18.03 18.80 2.05
C ALA A 36 17.96 17.53 2.92
N ASN A 37 17.73 17.68 4.23
CA ASN A 37 17.52 16.54 5.13
C ASN A 37 16.32 15.69 4.70
N THR A 38 15.19 16.33 4.39
CA THR A 38 13.99 15.65 3.88
C THR A 38 14.27 14.92 2.56
N TYR A 39 15.01 15.56 1.65
CA TYR A 39 15.42 14.94 0.38
C TYR A 39 16.21 13.64 0.61
N TYR A 40 17.22 13.65 1.49
CA TYR A 40 18.01 12.44 1.77
C TYR A 40 17.22 11.37 2.54
N ILE A 41 16.26 11.75 3.39
CA ILE A 41 15.30 10.80 3.98
C ILE A 41 14.49 10.11 2.89
N TRP A 42 13.94 10.87 1.94
CA TRP A 42 13.19 10.30 0.82
C TRP A 42 14.08 9.45 -0.07
N LYS A 43 15.31 9.89 -0.36
CA LYS A 43 16.29 9.14 -1.16
C LYS A 43 16.54 7.76 -0.54
N ARG A 44 16.69 7.65 0.78
CA ARG A 44 16.85 6.34 1.45
C ARG A 44 15.62 5.43 1.31
N LYS A 45 14.41 5.99 1.22
CA LYS A 45 13.17 5.21 1.13
C LYS A 45 12.81 4.83 -0.31
N PHE A 46 13.05 5.72 -1.28
CA PHE A 46 12.54 5.62 -2.64
C PHE A 46 13.65 5.57 -3.71
N ALA A 47 14.93 5.49 -3.33
CA ALA A 47 16.01 5.32 -4.31
C ALA A 47 15.80 4.06 -5.14
N GLY A 48 16.01 4.18 -6.46
CA GLY A 48 15.83 3.07 -7.40
C GLY A 48 14.38 2.74 -7.73
N MET A 49 13.40 3.49 -7.21
CA MET A 49 12.01 3.37 -7.63
C MET A 49 11.70 4.40 -8.72
N GLU A 50 11.04 3.94 -9.78
CA GLU A 50 10.45 4.81 -10.79
C GLU A 50 9.06 5.28 -10.39
N THR A 51 8.58 6.36 -11.01
CA THR A 51 7.23 6.88 -10.70
C THR A 51 6.13 5.86 -10.97
N ASP A 52 6.31 4.96 -11.95
CA ASP A 52 5.36 3.90 -12.25
C ASP A 52 5.41 2.76 -11.24
N ASP A 53 6.57 2.48 -10.63
CA ASP A 53 6.68 1.51 -9.53
C ASP A 53 5.85 1.95 -8.33
N VAL A 54 5.89 3.25 -8.00
CA VAL A 54 5.11 3.82 -6.90
C VAL A 54 3.61 3.75 -7.19
N LYS A 55 3.18 4.06 -8.42
CA LYS A 55 1.76 3.92 -8.81
C LYS A 55 1.29 2.48 -8.65
N LYS A 56 2.07 1.53 -9.17
CA LYS A 56 1.75 0.10 -9.10
C LYS A 56 1.72 -0.39 -7.66
N LEU A 57 2.65 0.03 -6.82
CA LEU A 57 2.66 -0.31 -5.40
C LEU A 57 1.38 0.19 -4.71
N ARG A 58 1.00 1.44 -4.96
CA ARG A 58 -0.21 2.04 -4.39
C ARG A 58 -1.50 1.33 -4.83
N GLU A 59 -1.55 0.92 -6.09
CA GLU A 59 -2.67 0.14 -6.63
C GLU A 59 -2.75 -1.24 -5.95
N LEU A 60 -1.62 -1.95 -5.84
CA LEU A 60 -1.54 -3.23 -5.15
C LEU A 60 -1.90 -3.12 -3.66
N GLU A 61 -1.47 -2.06 -2.98
CA GLU A 61 -1.86 -1.81 -1.58
C GLU A 61 -3.37 -1.58 -1.45
N ARG A 62 -3.97 -0.83 -2.38
CA ARG A 62 -5.42 -0.61 -2.43
C ARG A 62 -6.16 -1.92 -2.66
N GLU A 63 -5.77 -2.70 -3.66
CA GLU A 63 -6.37 -4.00 -3.96
C GLU A 63 -6.23 -4.95 -2.77
N ASN A 64 -5.06 -5.02 -2.14
CA ASN A 64 -4.83 -5.86 -0.96
C ASN A 64 -5.76 -5.46 0.20
N SER A 65 -5.93 -4.15 0.43
CA SER A 65 -6.85 -3.66 1.46
C SER A 65 -8.31 -4.03 1.19
N GLN A 66 -8.73 -3.97 -0.08
CA GLN A 66 -10.06 -4.36 -0.51
C GLN A 66 -10.26 -5.87 -0.38
N LEU A 67 -9.29 -6.67 -0.80
CA LEU A 67 -9.31 -8.13 -0.69
C LEU A 67 -9.38 -8.58 0.77
N LYS A 68 -8.59 -7.98 1.66
CA LYS A 68 -8.66 -8.27 3.11
C LYS A 68 -10.02 -7.96 3.70
N ARG A 69 -10.64 -6.84 3.30
CA ARG A 69 -11.99 -6.49 3.74
C ARG A 69 -13.01 -7.52 3.27
N LEU A 70 -13.00 -7.85 1.98
CA LEU A 70 -13.92 -8.83 1.40
C LEU A 70 -13.73 -10.21 2.03
N LEU A 71 -12.49 -10.61 2.31
CA LEU A 71 -12.19 -11.86 2.99
C LEU A 71 -12.79 -11.87 4.40
N ALA A 72 -12.59 -10.82 5.19
CA ALA A 72 -13.16 -10.72 6.52
C ALA A 72 -14.70 -10.76 6.50
N GLU A 73 -15.33 -10.04 5.55
CA GLU A 73 -16.79 -10.08 5.36
C GLU A 73 -17.27 -11.51 5.03
N LYS A 74 -16.56 -12.23 4.15
CA LYS A 74 -16.90 -13.61 3.78
C LYS A 74 -16.66 -14.60 4.91
N GLU A 75 -15.62 -14.42 5.71
CA GLU A 75 -15.35 -15.23 6.90
C GLU A 75 -16.45 -15.04 7.95
N MET A 76 -16.88 -13.80 8.21
CA MET A 76 -17.99 -13.51 9.12
C MET A 76 -19.31 -14.16 8.64
N GLU A 77 -19.62 -14.07 7.35
CA GLU A 77 -20.79 -14.78 6.77
C GLU A 77 -20.68 -16.30 6.96
N ASN A 78 -19.47 -16.86 6.77
CA ASN A 78 -19.23 -18.28 6.94
C ASN A 78 -19.43 -18.72 8.40
N ASP A 79 -18.90 -17.94 9.35
CA ASP A 79 -19.03 -18.22 10.77
C ASP A 79 -20.49 -18.14 11.24
N ALA A 80 -21.22 -17.13 10.80
CA ALA A 80 -22.65 -17.00 11.06
C ALA A 80 -23.43 -18.20 10.52
N MET A 81 -23.15 -18.61 9.27
CA MET A 81 -23.76 -19.79 8.68
C MET A 81 -23.43 -21.04 9.51
N ARG A 82 -22.15 -21.30 9.80
CA ARG A 82 -21.73 -22.47 10.58
C ARG A 82 -22.39 -22.48 11.97
N ALA A 83 -22.53 -21.33 12.61
CA ALA A 83 -23.21 -21.22 13.90
C ALA A 83 -24.69 -21.63 13.82
N LEU A 84 -25.41 -21.24 12.76
CA LEU A 84 -26.80 -21.65 12.54
C LEU A 84 -26.94 -23.17 12.31
N PHE A 85 -26.08 -23.74 11.47
CA PHE A 85 -26.09 -25.19 11.22
C PHE A 85 -25.81 -25.98 12.50
N ARG A 86 -24.80 -25.58 13.28
CA ARG A 86 -24.50 -26.19 14.59
C ARG A 86 -25.67 -26.09 15.55
N LYS A 87 -26.31 -24.91 15.66
CA LYS A 87 -27.47 -24.69 16.55
C LYS A 87 -28.65 -25.61 16.17
N ASN A 88 -28.84 -25.88 14.89
CA ASN A 88 -29.94 -26.69 14.39
C ASN A 88 -29.60 -28.19 14.26
N GLY A 89 -28.40 -28.62 14.68
CA GLY A 89 -27.96 -30.02 14.54
C GLY A 89 -27.80 -30.49 13.09
N LEU A 90 -27.67 -29.55 12.14
CA LEU A 90 -27.55 -29.85 10.71
C LEU A 90 -26.08 -30.01 10.30
N ALA A 91 -25.82 -30.93 9.37
CA ALA A 91 -24.50 -31.10 8.79
C ALA A 91 -24.09 -29.91 7.93
N LEU A 92 -22.82 -29.50 8.00
CA LEU A 92 -22.30 -28.41 7.18
C LEU A 92 -22.24 -28.79 5.69
N PRO A 93 -22.60 -27.88 4.77
CA PRO A 93 -22.49 -28.11 3.33
C PRO A 93 -21.02 -28.33 2.90
N ASN A 94 -20.79 -29.17 1.89
CA ASN A 94 -19.46 -29.64 1.48
C ASN A 94 -18.41 -28.53 1.26
N GLY A 95 -18.80 -27.36 0.76
CA GLY A 95 -17.88 -26.23 0.52
C GLY A 95 -17.47 -25.42 1.77
N ALA A 96 -18.09 -25.70 2.92
CA ALA A 96 -17.78 -25.09 4.22
C ALA A 96 -16.99 -26.02 5.16
N ARG A 97 -16.61 -27.21 4.69
CA ARG A 97 -15.61 -28.05 5.40
C ARG A 97 -14.26 -27.37 5.25
N GLU A 98 -13.48 -27.31 6.32
CA GLU A 98 -12.19 -26.60 6.38
C GLU A 98 -11.38 -26.89 5.12
N ARG A 99 -11.15 -25.83 4.32
CA ARG A 99 -10.16 -25.89 3.25
C ARG A 99 -8.82 -25.75 3.93
N SER A 100 -8.17 -26.89 4.20
CA SER A 100 -6.75 -26.91 4.52
C SER A 100 -6.00 -26.28 3.36
N PHE A 101 -5.35 -25.14 3.61
CA PHE A 101 -4.38 -24.56 2.70
C PHE A 101 -3.01 -25.22 2.91
#